data_AF-A0A6J0P8M9-F1
#
_entry.id   AF-A0A6J0P8M9-F1
#
_cell.length_a   1.000
_cell.length_b   1.000
_cell.length_c   1.000
_cell.angle_alpha   90.00
_cell.angle_beta   90.00
_cell.angle_gamma   90.00
#
_symmetry.space_group_name_H-M   'P 1'
#
loop_
_entity.id
_entity.type
_entity.pdbx_description
1 polymer ?
#
loop_
_entity_poly.entity_id
_entity_poly.type
_entity_poly.pdbx_seq_one_letter_code
_entity_poly.pdbx_strand_id
1 'polypeptide(L)'
;MFSSSVSERTVLVLILAVVAAIQLFFIHSVASVNETNAYLYHKCLEKDGKYKSKSLYEKNLNSLISNTSVEDYIYGVYGYSPDTVYMVIQCRGDSYGPKCDTCLSTAYSELRKRCPMNKGAIVWFDRCLLRISPTTFINEMDLKNKFYMYNRKKARDPASFNAKTKTFLTKLTKEATRKGSERSPAQEYYEPGDMKLDGKMKLYGMVQCTRLIWNTDCTKCLDTIIGEIPSCCDGKEGGRVVSGSCNFRYEIYPFLDTKR
;
A
#
# COMPACT_ATOMS: atom_id res chain seq x y z
N MET A 1 61.12 -30.20 -16.58
CA MET A 1 59.78 -30.26 -15.96
C MET A 1 59.67 -29.13 -14.94
N PHE A 2 58.47 -28.58 -14.70
CA PHE A 2 58.13 -27.39 -13.89
C PHE A 2 58.06 -26.05 -14.66
N SER A 3 57.01 -25.88 -15.47
CA SER A 3 56.52 -24.54 -15.85
C SER A 3 55.02 -24.50 -16.15
N SER A 4 54.21 -25.40 -15.58
CA SER A 4 52.75 -25.42 -15.78
C SER A 4 51.95 -24.94 -14.57
N SER A 5 52.48 -25.03 -13.35
CA SER A 5 51.67 -24.78 -12.14
C SER A 5 51.48 -23.31 -11.78
N VAL A 6 52.35 -22.41 -12.26
CA VAL A 6 52.25 -20.96 -11.97
C VAL A 6 51.16 -20.32 -12.83
N SER A 7 51.03 -20.76 -14.08
CA SER A 7 50.04 -20.26 -15.04
C SER A 7 48.60 -20.58 -14.63
N GLU A 8 48.33 -21.82 -14.18
CA GLU A 8 46.99 -22.22 -13.72
C GLU A 8 46.54 -21.45 -12.47
N ARG A 9 47.47 -21.21 -11.52
CA ARG A 9 47.18 -20.41 -10.33
C ARG A 9 46.84 -18.97 -10.67
N THR A 10 47.57 -18.35 -11.61
CA THR A 10 47.28 -16.98 -12.05
C THR A 10 45.94 -16.86 -12.77
N VAL A 11 45.59 -17.84 -13.59
CA VAL A 11 44.29 -17.89 -14.29
C VAL A 11 43.14 -18.05 -13.30
N LEU A 12 43.30 -18.92 -12.30
CA LEU A 12 42.28 -19.13 -11.26
C LEU A 12 42.04 -17.86 -10.42
N VAL A 13 43.09 -17.13 -10.07
CA VAL A 13 42.99 -15.87 -9.31
C VAL A 13 42.25 -14.79 -10.11
N LEU A 14 42.53 -14.68 -11.42
CA LEU A 14 41.83 -13.74 -12.30
C LEU A 14 40.34 -14.07 -12.43
N ILE A 15 39.99 -15.35 -12.58
CA ILE A 15 38.59 -15.80 -12.64
C ILE A 15 37.87 -15.47 -11.33
N LEU A 16 38.48 -15.77 -10.19
CA LEU A 16 37.89 -15.45 -8.88
C LEU A 16 37.71 -13.94 -8.67
N ALA A 17 38.67 -13.12 -9.12
CA ALA A 17 38.56 -11.67 -9.05
C ALA A 17 37.44 -11.11 -9.95
N VAL A 18 37.27 -11.65 -11.16
CA VAL A 18 36.18 -11.27 -12.07
C VAL A 18 34.82 -11.69 -11.51
N VAL A 19 34.71 -12.91 -10.98
CA VAL A 19 33.47 -13.37 -10.32
C VAL A 19 33.15 -12.49 -9.11
N ALA A 20 34.12 -12.15 -8.27
CA ALA A 20 33.93 -11.26 -7.14
C ALA A 20 33.50 -9.84 -7.57
N ALA A 21 34.10 -9.29 -8.64
CA ALA A 21 33.73 -8.00 -9.20
C ALA A 21 32.30 -8.01 -9.78
N ILE A 22 31.91 -9.08 -10.47
CA ILE A 22 30.55 -9.27 -10.99
C ILE A 22 29.54 -9.37 -9.82
N GLN A 23 29.85 -10.15 -8.79
CA GLN A 23 29.01 -10.26 -7.58
C GLN A 23 28.86 -8.89 -6.89
N LEU A 24 29.96 -8.15 -6.71
CA LEU A 24 29.93 -6.79 -6.14
C LEU A 24 29.14 -5.81 -7.02
N PHE A 25 29.23 -5.92 -8.35
CA PHE A 25 28.46 -5.10 -9.28
C PHE A 25 26.96 -5.39 -9.20
N PHE A 26 26.56 -6.66 -9.07
CA PHE A 26 25.18 -7.04 -8.80
C PHE A 26 24.69 -6.55 -7.42
N ILE A 27 25.54 -6.59 -6.39
CA ILE A 27 25.20 -6.04 -5.05
C ILE A 27 24.96 -4.53 -5.11
N HIS A 28 25.74 -3.77 -5.91
CA HIS A 28 25.55 -2.32 -6.07
C HIS A 28 24.41 -1.93 -7.02
N SER A 29 23.96 -2.85 -7.88
CA SER A 29 22.87 -2.61 -8.85
C SER A 29 21.48 -2.74 -8.21
N VAL A 30 21.38 -3.27 -7.00
CA VAL A 30 20.14 -3.22 -6.22
C VAL A 30 20.05 -1.85 -5.56
N ALA A 31 19.70 -0.82 -6.34
CA ALA A 31 19.10 0.36 -5.76
C ALA A 31 17.91 -0.14 -4.92
N SER A 32 17.99 0.06 -3.60
CA SER A 32 17.03 -0.45 -2.63
C SER A 32 15.61 -0.01 -2.99
N VAL A 33 14.85 -0.87 -3.68
CA VAL A 33 13.41 -0.83 -3.59
C VAL A 33 13.15 -1.18 -2.13
N ASN A 34 12.85 -0.18 -1.31
CA ASN A 34 12.64 -0.38 0.11
C ASN A 34 11.28 -1.09 0.28
N GLU A 35 11.27 -2.38 -0.05
CA GLU A 35 10.15 -3.34 -0.10
C GLU A 35 9.64 -3.69 1.31
N THR A 36 9.47 -2.67 2.15
CA THR A 36 9.10 -2.86 3.54
C THR A 36 7.59 -2.78 3.71
N ASN A 37 7.02 -3.72 4.45
CA ASN A 37 5.68 -3.55 5.01
C ASN A 37 5.72 -2.53 6.17
N ALA A 38 6.05 -1.28 5.86
CA ALA A 38 6.22 -0.24 6.87
C ALA A 38 4.86 0.20 7.42
N TYR A 39 4.76 0.33 8.74
CA TYR A 39 3.63 0.99 9.38
C TYR A 39 3.55 2.46 8.90
N LEU A 40 2.37 2.91 8.48
CA LEU A 40 2.15 4.28 8.05
C LEU A 40 1.37 5.08 9.09
N TYR A 41 0.18 4.59 9.47
CA TYR A 41 -0.70 5.31 10.37
C TYR A 41 -1.77 4.40 10.99
N HIS A 42 -2.50 4.90 12.00
CA HIS A 42 -3.69 4.24 12.53
C HIS A 42 -4.73 5.27 13.00
N LYS A 43 -5.98 4.81 13.11
CA LYS A 43 -7.10 5.53 13.72
C LYS A 43 -7.88 4.58 14.59
N CYS A 44 -8.09 4.96 15.85
CA CYS A 44 -9.04 4.29 16.72
C CYS A 44 -10.38 5.02 16.60
N LEU A 45 -11.43 4.29 16.21
CA LEU A 45 -12.74 4.87 15.92
C LEU A 45 -13.54 4.95 17.23
N GLU A 46 -13.35 6.04 17.98
CA GLU A 46 -13.97 6.23 19.30
C GLU A 46 -15.51 6.16 19.26
N LYS A 47 -16.13 6.55 18.13
CA LYS A 47 -17.58 6.45 17.91
C LYS A 47 -18.13 5.03 18.04
N ASP A 48 -17.28 4.03 17.78
CA ASP A 48 -17.66 2.62 17.79
C ASP A 48 -17.53 1.99 19.20
N GLY A 49 -16.98 2.75 20.15
CA GLY A 49 -16.83 2.35 21.53
C GLY A 49 -15.72 1.31 21.78
N LYS A 50 -15.65 0.84 23.03
CA LYS A 50 -14.67 -0.15 23.48
C LYS A 50 -15.36 -1.45 23.90
N TYR A 51 -14.73 -2.59 23.63
CA TYR A 51 -15.13 -3.88 24.20
C TYR A 51 -14.39 -4.14 25.50
N LYS A 52 -14.88 -5.10 26.30
CA LYS A 52 -14.22 -5.52 27.53
C LYS A 52 -13.30 -6.71 27.25
N SER A 53 -12.23 -6.86 28.02
CA SER A 53 -11.40 -8.07 27.95
C SER A 53 -12.26 -9.32 28.21
N LYS A 54 -12.01 -10.37 27.44
CA LYS A 54 -12.71 -11.67 27.40
C LYS A 54 -14.19 -11.59 27.00
N SER A 55 -14.66 -10.45 26.49
CA SER A 55 -16.04 -10.31 26.01
C SER A 55 -16.30 -11.18 24.77
N LEU A 56 -17.58 -11.38 24.45
CA LEU A 56 -17.97 -12.09 23.23
C LEU A 56 -17.46 -11.37 21.97
N TYR A 57 -17.53 -10.03 21.92
CA TYR A 57 -16.89 -9.24 20.85
C TYR A 57 -15.40 -9.58 20.64
N GLU A 58 -14.59 -9.64 21.71
CA GLU A 58 -13.17 -9.97 21.59
C GLU A 58 -12.96 -11.39 21.07
N LYS A 59 -13.76 -12.34 21.55
CA LYS A 59 -13.72 -13.73 21.06
C LYS A 59 -14.07 -13.79 19.57
N ASN A 60 -15.12 -13.08 19.15
CA ASN A 60 -15.55 -13.01 17.75
C ASN A 60 -14.47 -12.41 16.84
N LEU A 61 -13.81 -11.33 17.29
CA LEU A 61 -12.70 -10.71 16.57
C LEU A 61 -11.52 -11.69 16.42
N ASN A 62 -11.15 -12.39 17.48
CA ASN A 62 -10.06 -13.38 17.44
C ASN A 62 -10.41 -14.55 16.51
N SER A 63 -11.63 -15.07 16.56
CA SER A 63 -12.09 -16.14 15.67
C SER A 63 -12.10 -15.72 14.20
N LEU A 64 -12.51 -14.49 13.91
CA LEU A 64 -12.50 -13.97 12.55
C LEU A 64 -11.09 -13.92 11.99
N ILE A 65 -10.14 -13.42 12.77
CA ILE A 65 -8.72 -13.33 12.39
C ILE A 65 -8.11 -14.72 12.20
N SER A 66 -8.37 -15.68 13.10
CA SER A 66 -7.79 -17.03 13.01
C SER A 66 -8.30 -17.83 11.82
N ASN A 67 -9.54 -17.59 11.39
CA ASN A 67 -10.19 -18.33 10.31
C ASN A 67 -9.98 -17.68 8.93
N THR A 68 -9.28 -16.56 8.88
CA THR A 68 -9.00 -15.82 7.66
C THR A 68 -7.83 -16.49 6.92
N SER A 69 -8.14 -17.23 5.84
CA SER A 69 -7.12 -17.75 4.91
C SER A 69 -6.56 -16.60 4.09
N VAL A 70 -5.25 -16.60 3.86
CA VAL A 70 -4.57 -15.43 3.30
C VAL A 70 -4.79 -15.32 1.80
N GLU A 71 -5.61 -14.34 1.42
CA GLU A 71 -5.80 -13.86 0.05
C GLU A 71 -5.47 -12.35 -0.01
N ASP A 72 -5.36 -11.79 -1.22
CA ASP A 72 -5.02 -10.38 -1.45
C ASP A 72 -6.09 -9.38 -0.96
N TYR A 73 -7.29 -9.87 -0.69
CA TYR A 73 -8.41 -9.13 -0.15
C TYR A 73 -9.37 -10.03 0.60
N ILE A 74 -9.82 -9.61 1.78
CA ILE A 74 -10.78 -10.37 2.57
C ILE A 74 -11.75 -9.41 3.24
N TYR A 75 -13.04 -9.68 3.07
CA TYR A 75 -14.11 -9.09 3.87
C TYR A 75 -14.73 -10.18 4.75
N GLY A 76 -14.65 -9.98 6.05
CA GLY A 76 -15.05 -10.95 7.05
C GLY A 76 -16.14 -10.42 7.97
N VAL A 77 -17.09 -11.28 8.32
CA VAL A 77 -18.11 -10.99 9.34
C VAL A 77 -18.18 -12.16 10.31
N TYR A 78 -18.21 -11.88 11.60
CA TYR A 78 -18.35 -12.93 12.62
C TYR A 78 -19.21 -12.48 13.80
N GLY A 79 -20.00 -13.41 14.33
CA GLY A 79 -20.88 -13.17 15.47
C GLY A 79 -22.20 -12.47 15.13
N TYR A 80 -23.01 -12.27 16.16
CA TYR A 80 -24.35 -11.67 16.08
C TYR A 80 -24.44 -10.42 16.96
N SER A 81 -25.36 -9.51 16.62
CA SER A 81 -25.60 -8.28 17.37
C SER A 81 -25.88 -8.61 18.85
N PRO A 82 -25.27 -7.90 19.82
CA PRO A 82 -24.47 -6.67 19.68
C PRO A 82 -22.93 -6.90 19.54
N ASP A 83 -22.51 -8.15 19.35
CA ASP A 83 -21.10 -8.57 19.32
C ASP A 83 -20.60 -8.93 17.90
N THR A 84 -21.31 -8.50 16.85
CA THR A 84 -20.88 -8.68 15.45
C THR A 84 -19.59 -7.89 15.20
N VAL A 85 -18.65 -8.52 14.49
CA VAL A 85 -17.40 -7.92 14.04
C VAL A 85 -17.37 -7.92 12.52
N TYR A 86 -17.16 -6.74 11.94
CA TYR A 86 -16.87 -6.55 10.53
C TYR A 86 -15.38 -6.27 10.35
N MET A 87 -14.75 -6.91 9.37
CA MET A 87 -13.34 -6.74 9.08
C MET A 87 -13.11 -6.67 7.58
N VAL A 88 -12.18 -5.81 7.18
CA VAL A 88 -11.55 -5.89 5.86
C VAL A 88 -10.04 -5.87 6.02
N ILE A 89 -9.37 -6.76 5.30
CA ILE A 89 -7.98 -6.58 4.95
C ILE A 89 -7.85 -6.48 3.44
N GLN A 90 -7.00 -5.57 2.98
CA GLN A 90 -6.71 -5.43 1.56
C GLN A 90 -5.25 -5.08 1.35
N CYS A 91 -4.57 -5.87 0.53
CA CYS A 91 -3.21 -5.58 0.11
C CYS A 91 -3.17 -4.51 -0.99
N ARG A 92 -1.99 -3.90 -1.15
CA ARG A 92 -1.72 -3.04 -2.30
C ARG A 92 -1.77 -3.91 -3.56
N GLY A 93 -2.32 -3.40 -4.66
CA GLY A 93 -2.56 -4.22 -5.85
C GLY A 93 -1.32 -4.72 -6.60
N ASP A 94 -0.10 -4.42 -6.14
CA ASP A 94 1.16 -5.04 -6.58
C ASP A 94 1.77 -6.00 -5.52
N SER A 95 1.10 -6.19 -4.39
CA SER A 95 1.55 -7.00 -3.26
C SER A 95 0.74 -8.28 -3.14
N TYR A 96 1.31 -9.40 -3.60
CA TYR A 96 0.65 -10.71 -3.64
C TYR A 96 1.47 -11.79 -2.91
N GLY A 97 0.82 -12.91 -2.59
CA GLY A 97 1.43 -14.05 -1.91
C GLY A 97 2.17 -13.62 -0.64
N PRO A 98 3.42 -14.07 -0.41
CA PRO A 98 4.15 -13.80 0.84
C PRO A 98 4.25 -12.32 1.25
N LYS A 99 4.24 -11.41 0.27
CA LYS A 99 4.28 -9.96 0.51
C LYS A 99 2.99 -9.46 1.17
N CYS A 100 1.85 -10.01 0.76
CA CYS A 100 0.55 -9.73 1.35
C CYS A 100 0.40 -10.43 2.71
N ASP A 101 0.85 -11.68 2.82
CA ASP A 101 0.73 -12.49 4.04
C ASP A 101 1.46 -11.88 5.24
N THR A 102 2.67 -11.38 5.00
CA THR A 102 3.44 -10.67 6.01
C THR A 102 2.71 -9.40 6.48
N CYS A 103 1.95 -8.76 5.59
CA CYS A 103 1.20 -7.57 5.94
C CYS A 103 0.04 -7.88 6.87
N LEU A 104 -0.71 -8.93 6.59
CA LEU A 104 -1.84 -9.37 7.40
C LEU A 104 -1.45 -9.67 8.86
N SER A 105 -0.46 -10.55 9.03
CA SER A 105 -0.01 -10.97 10.36
C SER A 105 0.49 -9.79 11.21
N THR A 106 1.22 -8.86 10.59
CA THR A 106 1.74 -7.66 11.26
C THR A 106 0.62 -6.66 11.58
N ALA A 107 -0.31 -6.46 10.64
CA ALA A 107 -1.35 -5.44 10.77
C ALA A 107 -2.27 -5.71 11.96
N TYR A 108 -2.68 -6.96 12.19
CA TYR A 108 -3.55 -7.28 13.32
C TYR A 108 -2.87 -7.05 14.68
N SER A 109 -1.64 -7.55 14.84
CA SER A 109 -0.86 -7.34 16.07
C SER A 109 -0.68 -5.86 16.38
N GLU A 110 -0.30 -5.06 15.38
CA GLU A 110 -0.11 -3.62 15.54
C GLU A 110 -1.43 -2.88 15.77
N LEU A 111 -2.54 -3.30 15.17
CA LEU A 111 -3.86 -2.73 15.42
C LEU A 111 -4.25 -2.93 16.89
N ARG A 112 -4.10 -4.14 17.45
CA ARG A 112 -4.42 -4.44 18.86
C ARG A 112 -3.56 -3.65 19.83
N LYS A 113 -2.27 -3.46 19.50
CA LYS A 113 -1.33 -2.66 20.30
C LYS A 113 -1.68 -1.18 20.29
N ARG A 114 -2.07 -0.63 19.14
CA ARG A 114 -2.29 0.80 18.93
C ARG A 114 -3.70 1.28 19.28
N CYS A 115 -4.70 0.42 19.08
CA CYS A 115 -6.10 0.68 19.42
C CYS A 115 -6.61 -0.36 20.43
N PRO A 116 -6.07 -0.35 21.67
CA PRO A 116 -6.41 -1.36 22.67
C PRO A 116 -7.90 -1.29 23.01
N MET A 117 -8.58 -2.42 22.81
CA MET A 117 -10.00 -2.61 23.12
C MET A 117 -11.00 -1.79 22.30
N ASN A 118 -10.58 -1.02 21.29
CA ASN A 118 -11.52 -0.31 20.41
C ASN A 118 -12.27 -1.31 19.52
N LYS A 119 -13.61 -1.20 19.45
CA LYS A 119 -14.43 -1.99 18.53
C LYS A 119 -14.21 -1.57 17.07
N GLY A 120 -13.94 -0.28 16.84
CA GLY A 120 -13.60 0.23 15.51
C GLY A 120 -12.15 0.70 15.45
N ALA A 121 -11.41 0.27 14.45
CA ALA A 121 -10.05 0.71 14.22
C ALA A 121 -9.62 0.53 12.76
N ILE A 122 -8.70 1.37 12.32
CA ILE A 122 -8.06 1.27 11.01
C ILE A 122 -6.54 1.36 11.20
N VAL A 123 -5.78 0.47 10.57
CA VAL A 123 -4.32 0.56 10.48
C VAL A 123 -3.89 0.47 9.02
N TRP A 124 -2.99 1.37 8.62
CA TRP A 124 -2.42 1.41 7.28
C TRP A 124 -0.94 1.06 7.34
N PHE A 125 -0.55 0.17 6.45
CA PHE A 125 0.82 -0.17 6.13
C PHE A 125 1.10 0.15 4.66
N ASP A 126 2.38 0.16 4.26
CA ASP A 126 2.77 0.44 2.87
C ASP A 126 2.18 -0.57 1.88
N ARG A 127 1.94 -1.81 2.35
CA ARG A 127 1.46 -2.94 1.54
C ARG A 127 0.04 -3.38 1.85
N CYS A 128 -0.62 -2.90 2.90
CA CYS A 128 -2.01 -3.24 3.16
C CYS A 128 -2.73 -2.27 4.10
N LEU A 129 -4.04 -2.41 4.14
CA LEU A 129 -4.98 -1.78 5.06
C LEU A 129 -5.69 -2.88 5.84
N LEU A 130 -5.86 -2.70 7.16
CA LEU A 130 -6.80 -3.47 7.98
C LEU A 130 -7.78 -2.52 8.67
N ARG A 131 -9.07 -2.77 8.53
CA ARG A 131 -10.15 -2.05 9.23
C ARG A 131 -11.07 -3.05 9.93
N ILE A 132 -11.38 -2.78 11.19
CA ILE A 132 -12.40 -3.48 11.98
C ILE A 132 -13.48 -2.50 12.45
N SER A 133 -14.71 -2.99 12.65
CA SER A 133 -15.84 -2.20 13.13
C SER A 133 -16.93 -3.10 13.74
N PRO A 134 -17.74 -2.62 14.70
CA PRO A 134 -18.95 -3.31 15.13
C PRO A 134 -20.13 -3.12 14.17
N THR A 135 -20.04 -2.19 13.22
CA THR A 135 -21.05 -1.93 12.19
C THR A 135 -20.48 -2.15 10.80
N THR A 136 -21.35 -2.51 9.85
CA THR A 136 -20.96 -2.64 8.44
C THR A 136 -20.43 -1.30 7.89
N PHE A 137 -19.52 -1.40 6.93
CA PHE A 137 -18.93 -0.29 6.19
C PHE A 137 -18.82 -0.62 4.69
N ILE A 138 -19.63 -1.56 4.21
CA ILE A 138 -19.82 -1.80 2.77
C ILE A 138 -20.48 -0.57 2.16
N ASN A 139 -19.98 -0.14 1.00
CA ASN A 139 -20.42 1.03 0.25
C ASN A 139 -20.31 2.35 1.03
N GLU A 140 -19.50 2.39 2.09
CA GLU A 140 -19.20 3.61 2.82
C GLU A 140 -17.94 4.26 2.23
N MET A 141 -18.08 5.49 1.72
CA MET A 141 -16.95 6.30 1.29
C MET A 141 -16.37 7.08 2.48
N ASP A 142 -15.26 6.58 3.04
CA ASP A 142 -14.55 7.16 4.17
C ASP A 142 -13.40 8.08 3.71
N LEU A 143 -13.73 9.36 3.54
CA LEU A 143 -12.78 10.45 3.32
C LEU A 143 -12.37 11.19 4.60
N LYS A 144 -12.98 10.82 5.75
CA LYS A 144 -12.73 11.49 7.04
C LYS A 144 -11.49 10.92 7.73
N ASN A 145 -11.33 9.60 7.70
CA ASN A 145 -10.17 8.93 8.26
C ASN A 145 -9.04 8.97 7.23
N LYS A 146 -8.28 10.06 7.23
CA LYS A 146 -7.18 10.27 6.28
C LYS A 146 -5.91 10.82 6.92
N PHE A 147 -4.79 10.65 6.22
CA PHE A 147 -3.50 11.24 6.54
C PHE A 147 -2.70 11.53 5.26
N TYR A 148 -1.69 12.38 5.41
CA TYR A 148 -0.80 12.78 4.33
C TYR A 148 0.63 12.36 4.64
N MET A 149 1.39 12.01 3.61
CA MET A 149 2.84 11.83 3.68
C MET A 149 3.45 12.47 2.46
N TYR A 150 4.64 13.04 2.59
CA TYR A 150 5.36 13.60 1.45
C TYR A 150 6.85 13.59 1.72
N ASN A 151 7.64 13.54 0.65
CA ASN A 151 9.07 13.72 0.77
C ASN A 151 9.40 15.21 0.97
N ARG A 152 10.53 15.50 1.62
CA ARG A 152 10.89 16.89 1.96
C ARG A 152 11.36 17.70 0.74
N LYS A 153 11.85 17.03 -0.30
CA LYS A 153 12.40 17.65 -1.50
C LYS A 153 11.30 18.35 -2.30
N LYS A 154 11.68 19.45 -2.93
CA LYS A 154 10.78 20.27 -3.74
C LYS A 154 11.14 20.11 -5.21
N ALA A 155 10.13 20.02 -6.05
CA ALA A 155 10.30 20.09 -7.49
C ALA A 155 10.86 21.45 -7.89
N ARG A 156 11.64 21.48 -8.97
CA ARG A 156 12.24 22.71 -9.51
C ARG A 156 11.19 23.73 -9.96
N ASP A 157 10.11 23.25 -10.57
CA ASP A 157 8.94 24.05 -10.94
C ASP A 157 7.70 23.42 -10.29
N PRO A 158 7.32 23.88 -9.08
CA PRO A 158 6.18 23.35 -8.34
C PRO A 158 4.86 23.37 -9.10
N ALA A 159 4.58 24.46 -9.83
CA ALA A 159 3.31 24.64 -10.52
C ALA A 159 3.18 23.64 -11.68
N SER A 160 4.19 23.56 -12.54
CA SER A 160 4.23 22.58 -13.63
C SER A 160 4.23 21.14 -13.12
N PHE A 161 5.01 20.86 -12.06
CA PHE A 161 5.09 19.52 -11.47
C PHE A 161 3.75 19.06 -10.89
N ASN A 162 3.06 19.92 -10.13
CA ASN A 162 1.74 19.59 -9.58
C ASN A 162 0.71 19.36 -10.68
N ALA A 163 0.69 20.19 -11.73
CA ALA A 163 -0.22 20.04 -12.86
C ALA A 163 -0.01 18.69 -13.56
N LYS A 164 1.25 18.35 -13.89
CA LYS A 164 1.62 17.05 -14.49
C LYS A 164 1.24 15.88 -13.57
N THR A 165 1.49 16.01 -12.26
CA THR A 165 1.14 14.98 -11.26
C THR A 165 -0.36 14.74 -11.17
N LYS A 166 -1.18 15.81 -11.13
CA LYS A 166 -2.64 15.72 -11.14
C LYS A 166 -3.14 15.03 -12.41
N THR A 167 -2.68 15.47 -13.59
CA THR A 167 -3.05 14.84 -14.87
C THR A 167 -2.68 13.36 -14.90
N PHE A 168 -1.49 13.01 -14.40
CA PHE A 168 -1.02 11.63 -14.33
C PHE A 168 -1.90 10.78 -13.40
N LEU A 169 -2.16 11.22 -12.17
CA LEU A 169 -3.01 10.48 -11.23
C LEU A 169 -4.45 10.36 -11.72
N THR A 170 -5.02 11.40 -12.32
CA THR A 170 -6.36 11.33 -12.95
C THR A 170 -6.39 10.32 -14.10
N LYS A 171 -5.31 10.18 -14.87
CA LYS A 171 -5.21 9.13 -15.89
C LYS A 171 -5.23 7.75 -15.23
N LEU A 172 -4.45 7.53 -14.17
CA LEU A 172 -4.45 6.26 -13.43
C LEU A 172 -5.83 5.95 -12.84
N THR A 173 -6.53 6.95 -12.29
CA THR A 173 -7.91 6.81 -11.81
C THR A 173 -8.82 6.25 -12.89
N LYS A 174 -8.78 6.80 -14.11
CA LYS A 174 -9.61 6.34 -15.23
C LYS A 174 -9.31 4.89 -15.62
N GLU A 175 -8.04 4.48 -15.61
CA GLU A 175 -7.66 3.10 -15.93
C GLU A 175 -8.07 2.13 -14.82
N ALA A 176 -7.84 2.49 -13.56
CA ALA A 176 -8.25 1.70 -12.39
C ALA A 176 -9.76 1.43 -12.39
N THR A 177 -10.56 2.41 -12.84
CA THR A 177 -12.03 2.32 -12.85
C THR A 177 -12.60 1.86 -14.19
N ARG A 178 -11.79 1.68 -15.24
CA ARG A 178 -12.24 1.40 -16.62
C ARG A 178 -13.05 0.11 -16.76
N LYS A 179 -12.66 -0.95 -16.04
CA LYS A 179 -13.36 -2.26 -16.04
C LYS A 179 -14.44 -2.35 -14.97
N GLY A 180 -14.72 -1.24 -14.29
CA GLY A 180 -15.76 -1.11 -13.30
C GLY A 180 -17.11 -1.57 -13.82
N SER A 181 -17.69 -2.57 -13.18
CA SER A 181 -19.11 -2.89 -13.37
C SER A 181 -19.91 -2.29 -12.21
N GLU A 182 -21.02 -1.61 -12.52
CA GLU A 182 -22.03 -1.24 -11.51
C GLU A 182 -22.69 -2.46 -10.85
N ARG A 183 -22.43 -3.67 -11.36
CA ARG A 183 -23.11 -4.91 -10.95
C ARG A 183 -22.31 -5.78 -9.99
N SER A 184 -21.06 -5.43 -9.66
CA SER A 184 -20.26 -6.20 -8.71
C SER A 184 -19.46 -5.30 -7.76
N PRO A 185 -19.85 -5.23 -6.47
CA PRO A 185 -18.89 -4.83 -5.45
C PRO A 185 -17.78 -5.91 -5.37
N ALA A 186 -16.63 -5.60 -4.78
CA ALA A 186 -15.43 -6.46 -4.69
C ALA A 186 -14.49 -6.51 -5.91
N GLN A 187 -14.61 -5.61 -6.89
CA GLN A 187 -13.60 -5.48 -7.94
C GLN A 187 -12.32 -4.82 -7.41
N GLU A 188 -11.18 -5.24 -7.96
CA GLU A 188 -9.91 -4.56 -7.73
C GLU A 188 -9.86 -3.25 -8.51
N TYR A 189 -9.76 -2.14 -7.78
CA TYR A 189 -9.51 -0.81 -8.34
C TYR A 189 -8.10 -0.39 -7.96
N TYR A 190 -7.13 -0.81 -8.76
CA TYR A 190 -5.71 -0.49 -8.59
C TYR A 190 -5.10 -0.22 -9.96
N GLU A 191 -4.38 0.88 -10.09
CA GLU A 191 -3.59 1.16 -11.28
C GLU A 191 -2.23 1.77 -10.89
N PRO A 192 -1.12 1.09 -11.20
CA PRO A 192 0.21 1.65 -11.15
C PRO A 192 0.61 2.29 -12.49
N GLY A 193 1.62 3.15 -12.48
CA GLY A 193 2.23 3.59 -13.73
C GLY A 193 3.45 4.47 -13.54
N ASP A 194 4.03 4.87 -14.66
CA ASP A 194 5.04 5.93 -14.72
C ASP A 194 4.81 6.90 -15.87
N MET A 195 5.33 8.10 -15.73
CA MET A 195 5.32 9.15 -16.74
C MET A 195 6.70 9.81 -16.81
N LYS A 196 7.17 10.12 -18.02
CA LYS A 196 8.36 10.96 -18.21
C LYS A 196 8.06 12.40 -17.80
N LEU A 197 8.90 12.96 -16.96
CA LEU A 197 8.96 14.39 -16.69
C LEU A 197 10.02 15.05 -17.58
N ASP A 198 10.30 16.33 -17.34
CA ASP A 198 11.30 17.06 -18.13
C ASP A 198 12.69 16.43 -17.99
N GLY A 199 13.43 16.36 -19.11
CA GLY A 199 14.74 15.73 -19.17
C GLY A 199 14.69 14.20 -19.05
N LYS A 200 15.49 13.63 -18.14
CA LYS A 200 15.57 12.18 -17.90
C LYS A 200 14.78 11.70 -16.68
N MET A 201 14.06 12.60 -16.00
CA MET A 201 13.34 12.26 -14.78
C MET A 201 12.03 11.52 -15.08
N LYS A 202 11.65 10.58 -14.21
CA LYS A 202 10.37 9.89 -14.27
C LYS A 202 9.58 10.13 -13.00
N LEU A 203 8.26 10.22 -13.14
CA LEU A 203 7.30 10.18 -12.05
C LEU A 203 6.69 8.80 -12.00
N TYR A 204 6.79 8.12 -10.87
CA TYR A 204 6.13 6.86 -10.60
C TYR A 204 4.90 7.14 -9.73
N GLY A 205 3.81 6.41 -9.95
CA GLY A 205 2.63 6.56 -9.11
C GLY A 205 1.69 5.38 -9.14
N MET A 206 0.79 5.36 -8.17
CA MET A 206 -0.33 4.44 -8.11
C MET A 206 -1.55 5.10 -7.51
N VAL A 207 -2.72 4.55 -7.85
CA VAL A 207 -3.99 4.82 -7.21
C VAL A 207 -4.62 3.50 -6.78
N GLN A 208 -5.37 3.52 -5.67
CA GLN A 208 -6.10 2.35 -5.20
C GLN A 208 -7.36 2.74 -4.45
N CYS A 209 -8.46 2.00 -4.66
CA CYS A 209 -9.63 2.04 -3.78
C CYS A 209 -9.78 0.75 -2.97
N THR A 210 -10.46 0.83 -1.83
CA THR A 210 -10.93 -0.36 -1.13
C THR A 210 -11.95 -1.10 -1.99
N ARG A 211 -11.94 -2.43 -2.03
CA ARG A 211 -12.90 -3.22 -2.84
C ARG A 211 -14.34 -3.22 -2.26
N LEU A 212 -14.60 -2.38 -1.25
CA LEU A 212 -15.88 -2.25 -0.55
C LEU A 212 -16.76 -1.10 -1.05
N ILE A 213 -16.30 -0.31 -2.01
CA ILE A 213 -17.08 0.80 -2.59
C ILE A 213 -17.35 0.54 -4.06
N TRP A 214 -18.39 1.17 -4.60
CA TRP A 214 -18.71 1.09 -6.02
C TRP A 214 -17.69 1.82 -6.88
N ASN A 215 -17.67 1.48 -8.17
CA ASN A 215 -16.81 2.13 -9.15
C ASN A 215 -16.96 3.67 -9.20
N THR A 216 -18.20 4.16 -9.12
CA THR A 216 -18.50 5.60 -9.13
C THR A 216 -17.98 6.28 -7.87
N ASP A 217 -18.08 5.63 -6.71
CA ASP A 217 -17.56 6.14 -5.44
C ASP A 217 -16.03 6.03 -5.37
N CYS A 218 -15.44 5.02 -6.01
CA CYS A 218 -13.98 4.95 -6.17
C CYS A 218 -13.45 6.13 -6.99
N THR A 219 -14.09 6.42 -8.12
CA THR A 219 -13.72 7.58 -8.96
C THR A 219 -13.81 8.88 -8.16
N LYS A 220 -14.95 9.11 -7.49
CA LYS A 220 -15.14 10.30 -6.64
C LYS A 220 -14.13 10.39 -5.51
N CYS A 221 -13.83 9.27 -4.86
CA CYS A 221 -12.85 9.23 -3.77
C CYS A 221 -11.47 9.65 -4.27
N LEU A 222 -11.00 9.04 -5.36
CA LEU A 222 -9.70 9.34 -5.96
C LEU A 222 -9.62 10.79 -6.45
N ASP A 223 -10.63 11.28 -7.17
CA ASP A 223 -10.68 12.67 -7.62
C ASP A 223 -10.65 13.65 -6.45
N THR A 224 -11.36 13.34 -5.36
CA THR A 224 -11.36 14.16 -4.14
C THR A 224 -9.96 14.26 -3.56
N ILE A 225 -9.28 13.13 -3.31
CA ILE A 225 -7.95 13.16 -2.69
C ILE A 225 -6.90 13.76 -3.63
N ILE A 226 -6.99 13.57 -4.94
CA ILE A 226 -6.10 14.24 -5.92
C ILE A 226 -6.30 15.77 -5.87
N GLY A 227 -7.53 16.21 -5.66
CA GLY A 227 -7.87 17.61 -5.41
C GLY A 227 -7.15 18.23 -4.20
N GLU A 228 -6.73 17.40 -3.22
CA GLU A 228 -6.03 17.82 -2.01
C GLU A 228 -4.52 18.04 -2.20
N ILE A 229 -3.96 17.80 -3.39
CA ILE A 229 -2.54 18.04 -3.69
C ILE A 229 -2.03 19.42 -3.21
N PRO A 230 -2.74 20.54 -3.47
CA PRO A 230 -2.30 21.86 -3.02
C PRO A 230 -2.18 22.02 -1.50
N SER A 231 -2.91 21.22 -0.71
CA SER A 231 -2.87 21.30 0.76
C SER A 231 -2.01 20.20 1.40
N CYS A 232 -1.91 19.00 0.81
CA CYS A 232 -1.10 17.91 1.36
C CYS A 232 0.40 18.09 1.08
N CYS A 233 0.73 18.44 -0.16
CA CYS A 233 2.01 18.06 -0.74
C CYS A 233 2.42 18.94 -1.94
N ASP A 234 2.01 20.20 -1.88
CA ASP A 234 2.30 21.24 -2.87
C ASP A 234 3.80 21.32 -3.23
N GLY A 235 4.10 21.07 -4.50
CA GLY A 235 5.45 21.16 -5.06
C GLY A 235 6.43 20.11 -4.53
N LYS A 236 5.95 19.06 -3.86
CA LYS A 236 6.81 17.97 -3.34
C LYS A 236 7.08 16.96 -4.44
N GLU A 237 8.32 16.45 -4.50
CA GLU A 237 8.72 15.43 -5.48
C GLU A 237 8.11 14.05 -5.19
N GLY A 238 7.37 13.93 -4.09
CA GLY A 238 6.69 12.70 -3.71
C GLY A 238 5.65 12.99 -2.64
N GLY A 239 4.51 12.35 -2.76
CA GLY A 239 3.33 12.63 -1.96
C GLY A 239 2.39 11.43 -1.91
N ARG A 240 1.68 11.33 -0.79
CA ARG A 240 0.65 10.33 -0.53
C ARG A 240 -0.53 11.02 0.15
N VAL A 241 -1.72 10.74 -0.35
CA VAL A 241 -2.97 10.95 0.39
C VAL A 241 -3.60 9.59 0.56
N VAL A 242 -3.85 9.22 1.81
CA VAL A 242 -4.40 7.92 2.18
C VAL A 242 -5.65 8.18 3.00
N SER A 243 -6.80 7.71 2.52
CA SER A 243 -8.08 7.74 3.23
C SER A 243 -8.52 6.34 3.66
N GLY A 244 -9.70 6.22 4.27
CA GLY A 244 -10.29 4.93 4.63
C GLY A 244 -10.79 4.14 3.42
N SER A 245 -11.00 4.80 2.28
CA SER A 245 -11.61 4.19 1.09
C SER A 245 -10.78 4.27 -0.19
N CYS A 246 -9.80 5.17 -0.27
CA CYS A 246 -8.90 5.25 -1.42
C CYS A 246 -7.57 5.91 -1.06
N ASN A 247 -6.56 5.72 -1.91
CA ASN A 247 -5.28 6.37 -1.75
C ASN A 247 -4.58 6.56 -3.10
N PHE A 248 -3.62 7.48 -3.10
CA PHE A 248 -2.59 7.53 -4.12
C PHE A 248 -1.21 7.69 -3.49
N ARG A 249 -0.19 7.32 -4.26
CA ARG A 249 1.20 7.67 -3.99
C ARG A 249 1.88 8.06 -5.30
N TYR A 250 2.73 9.07 -5.25
CA TYR A 250 3.68 9.37 -6.32
C TYR A 250 5.07 9.64 -5.75
N GLU A 251 6.11 9.31 -6.52
CA GLU A 251 7.52 9.54 -6.18
C GLU A 251 8.36 9.69 -7.47
N ILE A 252 9.51 10.36 -7.37
CA ILE A 252 10.52 10.42 -8.45
C ILE A 252 11.45 9.18 -8.51
N TYR A 253 11.21 8.18 -7.68
CA TYR A 253 11.96 6.91 -7.66
C TYR A 253 10.99 5.73 -7.69
N PRO A 254 11.41 4.56 -8.21
CA PRO A 254 10.58 3.36 -8.22
C PRO A 254 10.23 2.89 -6.80
N PHE A 255 8.96 2.60 -6.55
CA PHE A 255 8.48 2.02 -5.28
C PHE A 255 7.46 0.87 -5.48
N LEU A 256 7.15 0.56 -6.73
CA LEU A 256 6.18 -0.44 -7.14
C LEU A 256 6.89 -1.76 -7.37
N ASP A 257 6.22 -2.85 -7.03
CA ASP A 257 6.70 -4.20 -7.30
C ASP A 257 6.48 -4.54 -8.78
N THR A 258 7.57 -4.83 -9.50
CA THR A 258 7.57 -5.02 -10.96
C THR A 258 7.42 -6.47 -11.41
N LYS A 259 7.25 -7.40 -10.46
CA LYS A 259 7.13 -8.84 -10.74
C LYS A 259 5.76 -9.33 -10.25
N ARG A 260 4.91 -9.71 -11.20
CA ARG A 260 3.71 -10.51 -10.96
C ARG A 260 4.02 -11.97 -11.19
#